data_AF-A0A2K4KKK9-F1
#
_entry.id   AF-A0A2K4KKK9-F1
#
_cell.length_a   1.000
_cell.length_b   1.000
_cell.length_c   1.000
_cell.angle_alpha   90.00
_cell.angle_beta   90.00
_cell.angle_gamma   90.00
#
_symmetry.space_group_name_H-M   'P 1'
#
loop_
_entity.id
_entity.type
_entity.pdbx_description
1 polymer ?
#
loop_
_entity_poly.entity_id
_entity_poly.type
_entity_poly.pdbx_seq_one_letter_code
_entity_poly.pdbx_strand_id
1 'polypeptide(L)'
;MSFEQPWLLTPVQFSEIALFHGSCEPWRTPEPQGGGYDEVFWTAEDPLTAQIYIPTWHGEMLFSIDEYRLAESIIPDTSSFLWGIAEQLGARAVIHRSDALGRAESWSSTGKDITYGDIKAHLHSLGYTGAGYSNENFRVKDAYKAQPDGSKIKVPIPAATFPLGRLVMIPRPPQQDDIDFREGRDPDLTEKQYHMIDRFRAAFAQGAQSIRINDFCQSPYMGNVGHTSIGFHSDTMKSLSDAGLVRIIPATHRDFAGSWSKYPDDFLTEDFLQWHFGETVRALALGQEVPAEVIDAHQVRLDQVLATAQGEDPFLITVGLDSLNLPQPAAGLNDARIAELTWEIETNSWQQGGSFSVNSLGGLHYCGEPEFIEAVRQKGYCVPVKATMLDGDGRTVTCAMIADATALAREPAVVDLSYP
;
A
#
# COMPACT_ATOMS: atom_id res chain seq x y z
N MET A 1 6.12 -17.09 -21.65
CA MET A 1 6.15 -15.77 -20.97
C MET A 1 6.66 -16.02 -19.56
N SER A 2 7.72 -15.34 -19.11
CA SER A 2 8.41 -15.68 -17.86
C SER A 2 8.08 -14.69 -16.74
N PHE A 3 7.60 -15.22 -15.62
CA PHE A 3 7.40 -14.48 -14.37
C PHE A 3 8.71 -13.86 -13.82
N GLU A 4 9.87 -14.43 -14.20
CA GLU A 4 11.19 -13.99 -13.76
C GLU A 4 11.63 -12.68 -14.42
N GLN A 5 11.07 -12.36 -15.59
CA GLN A 5 11.43 -11.19 -16.39
C GLN A 5 10.18 -10.33 -16.64
N PRO A 6 9.67 -9.63 -15.60
CA PRO A 6 8.42 -8.86 -15.70
C PRO A 6 8.48 -7.79 -16.80
N TRP A 7 9.64 -7.21 -17.06
CA TRP A 7 9.85 -6.19 -18.10
C TRP A 7 9.70 -6.71 -19.54
N LEU A 8 9.53 -8.01 -19.76
CA LEU A 8 9.20 -8.58 -21.07
C LEU A 8 7.68 -8.63 -21.33
N LEU A 9 6.87 -8.23 -20.36
CA LEU A 9 5.41 -8.25 -20.43
C LEU A 9 4.89 -6.86 -20.11
N THR A 10 3.78 -6.48 -20.73
CA THR A 10 3.02 -5.32 -20.25
C THR A 10 2.48 -5.62 -18.85
N PRO A 11 2.15 -4.61 -18.03
CA PRO A 11 1.57 -4.82 -16.70
C PRO A 11 0.35 -5.74 -16.71
N VAL A 12 -0.51 -5.62 -17.74
CA VAL A 12 -1.69 -6.47 -17.95
C VAL A 12 -1.28 -7.91 -18.19
N GLN A 13 -0.39 -8.16 -19.16
CA GLN A 13 0.09 -9.52 -19.47
C GLN A 13 0.81 -10.17 -18.28
N PHE A 14 1.57 -9.39 -17.49
CA PHE A 14 2.16 -9.91 -16.26
C PHE A 14 1.09 -10.33 -15.25
N SER A 15 0.04 -9.50 -15.08
CA SER A 15 -1.06 -9.82 -14.15
C SER A 15 -1.83 -11.08 -14.54
N GLU A 16 -1.92 -11.41 -15.83
CA GLU A 16 -2.57 -12.64 -16.31
C GLU A 16 -1.81 -13.92 -15.91
N ILE A 17 -0.49 -13.84 -15.75
CA ILE A 17 0.36 -14.98 -15.37
C ILE A 17 0.75 -15.00 -13.89
N ALA A 18 0.27 -14.03 -13.12
CA ALA A 18 0.55 -13.89 -11.69
C ALA A 18 -0.72 -14.12 -10.86
N LEU A 19 -0.51 -14.42 -9.58
CA LEU A 19 -1.51 -14.39 -8.53
C LEU A 19 -1.03 -13.49 -7.41
N PHE A 20 -1.98 -12.88 -6.69
CA PHE A 20 -1.73 -11.75 -5.82
C PHE A 20 -2.26 -12.00 -4.41
N HIS A 21 -1.53 -11.62 -3.37
CA HIS A 21 -2.01 -11.64 -1.99
C HIS A 21 -1.65 -10.33 -1.29
N GLY A 22 -2.65 -9.66 -0.72
CA GLY A 22 -2.47 -8.46 0.10
C GLY A 22 -2.44 -8.83 1.57
N SER A 23 -1.46 -8.32 2.32
CA SER A 23 -1.38 -8.53 3.77
C SER A 23 -0.83 -7.31 4.49
N CYS A 24 -1.36 -7.01 5.67
CA CYS A 24 -0.71 -6.10 6.64
C CYS A 24 -0.08 -6.86 7.81
N GLU A 25 -0.10 -8.20 7.79
CA GLU A 25 0.39 -8.98 8.90
C GLU A 25 1.91 -8.87 9.01
N PRO A 26 2.46 -8.74 10.23
CA PRO A 26 3.89 -8.73 10.43
C PRO A 26 4.44 -10.13 10.18
N TRP A 27 5.21 -10.28 9.10
CA TRP A 27 5.91 -11.52 8.84
C TRP A 27 7.17 -11.58 9.69
N ARG A 28 7.45 -12.75 10.26
CA ARG A 28 8.69 -13.02 11.00
C ARG A 28 9.68 -13.85 10.20
N THR A 29 9.22 -14.40 9.08
CA THR A 29 9.98 -15.21 8.16
C THR A 29 9.84 -14.64 6.74
N PRO A 30 10.86 -14.79 5.88
CA PRO A 30 10.77 -14.41 4.47
C PRO A 30 9.66 -15.13 3.71
N GLU A 31 9.36 -16.38 4.07
CA GLU A 31 8.38 -17.20 3.37
C GLU A 31 6.94 -16.79 3.74
N PRO A 32 6.06 -16.53 2.74
CA PRO A 32 4.63 -16.38 2.97
C PRO A 32 4.04 -17.65 3.58
N GLN A 33 3.19 -17.51 4.59
CA GLN A 33 2.55 -18.63 5.28
C GLN A 33 1.04 -18.55 5.15
N GLY A 34 0.38 -19.71 5.12
CA GLY A 34 -1.07 -19.80 5.14
C GLY A 34 -1.69 -19.26 6.44
N GLY A 35 -2.98 -18.98 6.39
CA GLY A 35 -3.72 -18.50 7.56
C GLY A 35 -3.71 -19.53 8.69
N GLY A 36 -3.66 -19.07 9.95
CA GLY A 36 -3.59 -19.98 11.09
C GLY A 36 -4.83 -20.87 11.30
N TYR A 37 -5.95 -20.57 10.65
CA TYR A 37 -7.21 -21.31 10.78
C TYR A 37 -7.32 -22.50 9.81
N ASP A 38 -6.99 -22.27 8.54
CA ASP A 38 -7.13 -23.25 7.45
C ASP A 38 -5.79 -23.75 6.89
N GLU A 39 -4.68 -23.13 7.30
CA GLU A 39 -3.31 -23.40 6.84
C GLU A 39 -3.13 -23.15 5.34
N VAL A 40 -4.00 -22.34 4.72
CA VAL A 40 -3.99 -22.05 3.28
C VAL A 40 -3.51 -20.63 3.03
N PHE A 41 -2.58 -20.47 2.09
CA PHE A 41 -2.17 -19.17 1.58
C PHE A 41 -3.08 -18.78 0.40
N TRP A 42 -4.03 -17.89 0.66
CA TRP A 42 -5.03 -17.46 -0.33
C TRP A 42 -4.51 -16.34 -1.23
N THR A 43 -4.81 -16.43 -2.52
CA THR A 43 -4.45 -15.43 -3.52
C THR A 43 -5.67 -15.06 -4.36
N ALA A 44 -5.67 -13.82 -4.88
CA ALA A 44 -6.61 -13.33 -5.87
C ALA A 44 -5.97 -13.30 -7.26
N GLU A 45 -6.82 -13.19 -8.28
CA GLU A 45 -6.42 -13.18 -9.68
C GLU A 45 -5.87 -11.83 -10.15
N ASP A 46 -6.14 -10.76 -9.40
CA ASP A 46 -5.75 -9.39 -9.74
C ASP A 46 -5.28 -8.60 -8.49
N PRO A 47 -4.42 -7.58 -8.66
CA PRO A 47 -3.83 -6.88 -7.55
C PRO A 47 -4.83 -6.00 -6.79
N LEU A 48 -5.87 -5.46 -7.45
CA LEU A 48 -6.89 -4.64 -6.78
C LEU A 48 -7.68 -5.47 -5.77
N THR A 49 -8.20 -6.62 -6.18
CA THR A 49 -8.90 -7.57 -5.30
C THR A 49 -8.00 -7.99 -4.14
N ALA A 50 -6.73 -8.32 -4.40
CA ALA A 50 -5.78 -8.67 -3.33
C ALA A 50 -5.56 -7.52 -2.34
N GLN A 51 -5.45 -6.28 -2.81
CA GLN A 51 -5.18 -5.11 -1.96
C GLN A 51 -6.37 -4.65 -1.12
N ILE A 52 -7.60 -5.01 -1.50
CA ILE A 52 -8.78 -4.79 -0.65
C ILE A 52 -8.64 -5.56 0.68
N TYR A 53 -8.01 -6.74 0.66
CA TYR A 53 -7.77 -7.53 1.86
C TYR A 53 -6.73 -6.94 2.81
N ILE A 54 -5.98 -5.90 2.40
CA ILE A 54 -5.12 -5.17 3.34
C ILE A 54 -6.03 -4.41 4.32
N PRO A 55 -6.08 -4.79 5.61
CA PRO A 55 -7.01 -4.22 6.57
C PRO A 55 -6.80 -2.72 6.79
N THR A 56 -7.90 -1.99 6.95
CA THR A 56 -7.86 -0.60 7.40
C THR A 56 -7.67 -0.52 8.92
N TRP A 57 -6.62 0.17 9.38
CA TRP A 57 -6.36 0.37 10.81
C TRP A 57 -6.94 1.69 11.37
N HIS A 58 -7.27 2.64 10.50
CA HIS A 58 -7.91 3.89 10.89
C HIS A 58 -9.43 3.70 11.04
N GLY A 59 -10.04 4.48 11.91
CA GLY A 59 -11.49 4.65 11.90
C GLY A 59 -11.89 5.72 10.90
N GLU A 60 -13.19 5.92 10.75
CA GLU A 60 -13.76 7.03 10.01
C GLU A 60 -14.88 7.66 10.82
N MET A 61 -14.90 8.98 10.84
CA MET A 61 -15.95 9.75 11.50
C MET A 61 -16.59 10.74 10.55
N LEU A 62 -17.91 10.80 10.62
CA LEU A 62 -18.74 11.69 9.84
C LEU A 62 -19.25 12.82 10.72
N PHE A 63 -19.06 14.06 10.30
CA PHE A 63 -19.69 15.22 10.93
C PHE A 63 -19.88 16.36 9.93
N SER A 64 -20.74 17.29 10.30
CA SER A 64 -21.07 18.47 9.50
C SER A 64 -20.62 19.74 10.22
N ILE A 65 -20.02 20.67 9.49
CA ILE A 65 -19.78 22.03 9.96
C ILE A 65 -20.72 22.96 9.18
N ASP A 66 -21.65 23.60 9.89
CA ASP A 66 -22.57 24.57 9.31
C ASP A 66 -21.86 25.91 9.08
N GLU A 67 -22.10 26.56 7.94
CA GLU A 67 -21.43 27.81 7.55
C GLU A 67 -21.65 28.96 8.55
N TYR A 68 -22.84 29.04 9.15
CA TYR A 68 -23.14 30.10 10.13
C TYR A 68 -22.38 29.95 11.46
N ARG A 69 -21.79 28.77 11.71
CA ARG A 69 -21.07 28.44 12.95
C ARG A 69 -19.57 28.67 12.86
N LEU A 70 -19.04 29.05 11.69
CA LEU A 70 -17.60 29.15 11.47
C LEU A 70 -16.88 30.08 12.46
N ALA A 71 -17.56 31.11 12.97
CA ALA A 71 -17.03 32.03 13.97
C ALA A 71 -17.29 31.60 15.43
N GLU A 72 -18.08 30.54 15.66
CA GLU A 72 -18.36 30.02 16.99
C GLU A 72 -17.16 29.22 17.52
N SER A 73 -16.82 29.44 18.79
CA SER A 73 -15.83 28.65 19.51
C SER A 73 -16.31 27.21 19.72
N ILE A 74 -15.38 26.24 19.64
CA ILE A 74 -15.67 24.85 20.01
C ILE A 74 -15.88 24.77 21.52
N ILE A 75 -17.04 24.23 21.92
CA ILE A 75 -17.35 23.97 23.33
C ILE A 75 -16.52 22.78 23.81
N PRO A 76 -15.87 22.85 24.99
CA PRO A 76 -15.15 21.72 25.56
C PRO A 76 -16.03 20.51 25.79
N ASP A 77 -15.61 19.38 25.23
CA ASP A 77 -16.24 18.09 25.44
C ASP A 77 -15.16 17.01 25.31
N THR A 78 -14.76 16.43 26.43
CA THR A 78 -13.66 15.46 26.49
C THR A 78 -13.96 14.16 25.74
N SER A 79 -15.20 13.94 25.32
CA SER A 79 -15.61 12.82 24.48
C SER A 79 -15.74 13.17 23.00
N SER A 80 -15.70 14.47 22.65
CA SER A 80 -15.90 14.96 21.30
C SER A 80 -14.63 14.96 20.47
N PHE A 81 -14.73 14.43 19.25
CA PHE A 81 -13.67 14.52 18.26
C PHE A 81 -13.25 15.94 17.92
N LEU A 82 -14.22 16.85 17.79
CA LEU A 82 -13.97 18.24 17.45
C LEU A 82 -13.18 18.96 18.54
N TRP A 83 -13.46 18.63 19.81
CA TRP A 83 -12.65 19.12 20.92
C TRP A 83 -11.23 18.55 20.89
N GLY A 84 -11.08 17.25 20.58
CA GLY A 84 -9.76 16.63 20.39
C GLY A 84 -8.93 17.30 19.28
N ILE A 85 -9.55 17.77 18.20
CA ILE A 85 -8.87 18.61 17.18
C ILE A 85 -8.55 20.00 17.74
N ALA A 86 -9.49 20.64 18.44
CA ALA A 86 -9.28 21.95 19.04
C ALA A 86 -8.08 21.94 20.01
N GLU A 87 -7.95 20.90 20.83
CA GLU A 87 -6.80 20.72 21.72
C GLU A 87 -5.46 20.62 20.97
N GLN A 88 -5.44 19.95 19.81
CA GLN A 88 -4.24 19.91 18.95
C GLN A 88 -3.88 21.28 18.38
N LEU A 89 -4.89 22.12 18.09
CA LEU A 89 -4.69 23.50 17.64
C LEU A 89 -4.35 24.48 18.78
N GLY A 90 -4.35 24.00 20.03
CA GLY A 90 -3.92 24.76 21.21
C GLY A 90 -5.05 25.26 22.11
N ALA A 91 -6.30 24.80 21.92
CA ALA A 91 -7.35 25.04 22.89
C ALA A 91 -7.05 24.30 24.20
N ARG A 92 -7.38 24.92 25.33
CA ARG A 92 -7.29 24.33 26.67
C ARG A 92 -8.46 24.85 27.49
N ALA A 93 -9.09 23.96 28.25
CA ALA A 93 -10.19 24.34 29.12
C ALA A 93 -10.16 23.57 30.45
N VAL A 94 -10.66 24.20 31.50
CA VAL A 94 -10.97 23.55 32.78
C VAL A 94 -12.47 23.47 32.90
N ILE A 95 -13.02 22.25 32.84
CA ILE A 95 -14.45 22.01 32.98
C ILE A 95 -14.81 22.05 34.47
N HIS A 96 -15.72 22.96 34.84
CA HIS A 96 -16.21 23.10 36.22
C HIS A 96 -17.47 22.28 36.47
N ARG A 97 -18.28 22.09 35.43
CA ARG A 97 -19.53 21.32 35.48
C ARG A 97 -19.83 20.71 34.11
N SER A 98 -20.26 19.45 34.13
CA SER A 98 -20.76 18.72 32.96
C SER A 98 -22.20 18.26 33.17
N ASP A 99 -22.92 18.04 32.07
CA ASP A 99 -24.23 17.39 32.10
C ASP A 99 -24.13 15.86 32.29
N ALA A 100 -25.27 15.17 32.34
CA ALA A 100 -25.33 13.73 32.53
C ALA A 100 -24.71 12.90 31.37
N LEU A 101 -24.44 13.52 30.23
CA LEU A 101 -23.79 12.92 29.07
C LEU A 101 -22.29 13.27 28.99
N GLY A 102 -21.78 14.07 29.93
CA GLY A 102 -20.38 14.48 30.01
C GLY A 102 -20.05 15.81 29.31
N ARG A 103 -21.02 16.45 28.64
CA ARG A 103 -20.81 17.71 27.91
C ARG A 103 -20.63 18.88 28.88
N ALA A 104 -19.68 19.78 28.63
CA ALA A 104 -19.43 20.89 29.53
C ALA A 104 -20.62 21.88 29.56
N GLU A 105 -21.13 22.16 30.76
CA GLU A 105 -22.14 23.21 31.01
C GLU A 105 -21.50 24.50 31.55
N SER A 106 -20.29 24.39 32.14
CA SER A 106 -19.50 25.53 32.61
C SER A 106 -18.01 25.19 32.56
N TRP A 107 -17.21 26.08 31.99
CA TRP A 107 -15.78 25.93 31.85
C TRP A 107 -15.08 27.29 31.87
N SER A 108 -13.77 27.27 32.14
CA SER A 108 -12.87 28.39 31.85
C SER A 108 -11.91 27.98 30.74
N SER A 109 -11.67 28.87 29.78
CA SER A 109 -10.67 28.67 28.74
C SER A 109 -9.31 29.22 29.21
N THR A 110 -8.26 28.43 29.04
CA THR A 110 -6.87 28.79 29.38
C THR A 110 -5.93 28.74 28.17
N GLY A 111 -6.45 28.32 27.01
CA GLY A 111 -5.70 28.18 25.76
C GLY A 111 -6.16 29.14 24.68
N LYS A 112 -5.80 28.83 23.43
CA LYS A 112 -6.33 29.55 22.26
C LYS A 112 -7.83 29.32 22.15
N ASP A 113 -8.55 30.36 21.74
CA ASP A 113 -9.94 30.21 21.33
C ASP A 113 -9.93 29.63 19.91
N ILE A 114 -10.48 28.43 19.75
CA ILE A 114 -10.50 27.69 18.49
C ILE A 114 -11.93 27.64 17.99
N THR A 115 -12.15 28.08 16.76
CA THR A 115 -13.46 28.16 16.12
C THR A 115 -13.71 26.98 15.19
N TYR A 116 -14.97 26.79 14.76
CA TYR A 116 -15.28 25.84 13.69
C TYR A 116 -14.54 26.17 12.37
N GLY A 117 -14.28 27.45 12.10
CA GLY A 117 -13.47 27.89 10.95
C GLY A 117 -12.03 27.39 11.00
N ASP A 118 -11.42 27.41 12.20
CA ASP A 118 -10.06 26.88 12.40
C ASP A 118 -10.01 25.36 12.20
N ILE A 119 -11.00 24.63 12.73
CA ILE A 119 -11.14 23.18 12.52
C ILE A 119 -11.28 22.88 11.03
N LYS A 120 -12.16 23.60 10.33
CA LYS A 120 -12.36 23.45 8.88
C LYS A 120 -11.05 23.67 8.11
N ALA A 121 -10.34 24.76 8.40
CA ALA A 121 -9.06 25.07 7.76
C ALA A 121 -8.02 23.96 8.03
N HIS A 122 -7.98 23.43 9.26
CA HIS A 122 -7.10 22.32 9.59
C HIS A 122 -7.44 21.05 8.80
N LEU A 123 -8.71 20.67 8.68
CA LEU A 123 -9.12 19.51 7.89
C LEU A 123 -8.77 19.67 6.40
N HIS A 124 -8.95 20.86 5.83
CA HIS A 124 -8.51 21.13 4.46
C HIS A 124 -6.99 21.03 4.32
N SER A 125 -6.22 21.47 5.30
CA SER A 125 -4.76 21.31 5.30
C SER A 125 -4.32 19.84 5.32
N LEU A 126 -5.15 18.95 5.86
CA LEU A 126 -4.97 17.50 5.84
C LEU A 126 -5.48 16.84 4.54
N GLY A 127 -6.00 17.62 3.59
CA GLY A 127 -6.49 17.15 2.29
C GLY A 127 -7.96 16.72 2.28
N TYR A 128 -8.72 16.93 3.36
CA TYR A 128 -10.15 16.64 3.34
C TYR A 128 -10.93 17.72 2.58
N THR A 129 -11.94 17.28 1.84
CA THR A 129 -12.92 18.15 1.20
C THR A 129 -14.30 17.84 1.77
N GLY A 130 -15.04 18.89 2.15
CA GLY A 130 -16.41 18.76 2.60
C GLY A 130 -17.38 18.66 1.43
N ALA A 131 -18.42 17.85 1.54
CA ALA A 131 -19.52 17.80 0.57
C ALA A 131 -20.78 18.49 1.11
N GLY A 132 -21.46 19.29 0.30
CA GLY A 132 -22.73 19.94 0.65
C GLY A 132 -22.79 21.42 0.26
N TYR A 133 -23.98 22.02 0.34
CA TYR A 133 -24.20 23.43 -0.02
C TYR A 133 -23.91 24.37 1.15
N SER A 134 -24.87 24.51 2.08
CA SER A 134 -24.76 25.41 3.25
C SER A 134 -23.96 24.81 4.40
N ASN A 135 -23.72 23.50 4.35
CA ASN A 135 -23.02 22.73 5.36
C ASN A 135 -21.96 21.88 4.65
N GLU A 136 -20.75 21.84 5.20
CA GLU A 136 -19.73 20.93 4.72
C GLU A 136 -19.73 19.66 5.57
N ASN A 137 -20.05 18.54 4.92
CA ASN A 137 -20.00 17.20 5.52
C ASN A 137 -18.61 16.61 5.29
N PHE A 138 -17.90 16.32 6.38
CA PHE A 138 -16.58 15.71 6.35
C PHE A 138 -16.67 14.24 6.75
N ARG A 139 -16.08 13.36 5.94
CA ARG A 139 -15.74 11.97 6.32
C ARG A 139 -14.24 11.94 6.61
N VAL A 140 -13.88 12.00 7.89
CA VAL A 140 -12.50 12.17 8.35
C VAL A 140 -11.96 10.84 8.84
N LYS A 141 -10.78 10.44 8.37
CA LYS A 141 -10.07 9.28 8.93
C LYS A 141 -9.48 9.67 10.27
N ASP A 142 -9.63 8.80 11.26
CA ASP A 142 -9.13 9.01 12.61
C ASP A 142 -8.25 7.86 13.10
N ALA A 143 -7.36 8.17 14.02
CA ALA A 143 -6.47 7.19 14.62
C ALA A 143 -6.13 7.54 16.07
N TYR A 144 -5.74 6.55 16.85
CA TYR A 144 -5.29 6.77 18.22
C TYR A 144 -3.81 7.16 18.26
N LYS A 145 -3.54 8.37 18.76
CA LYS A 145 -2.18 8.83 19.07
C LYS A 145 -1.91 8.73 20.56
N ALA A 146 -0.82 8.05 20.93
CA ALA A 146 -0.36 7.98 22.31
C ALA A 146 0.14 9.36 22.79
N GLN A 147 -0.17 9.71 24.03
CA GLN A 147 0.25 10.93 24.70
C GLN A 147 1.43 10.65 25.65
N PRO A 148 2.22 11.67 26.04
CA PRO A 148 3.33 11.51 26.98
C PRO A 148 2.93 10.92 28.35
N ASP A 149 1.68 11.09 28.76
CA ASP A 149 1.12 10.54 30.01
C ASP A 149 0.60 9.09 29.86
N GLY A 150 0.76 8.48 28.69
CA GLY A 150 0.30 7.13 28.38
C GLY A 150 -1.17 7.05 27.93
N SER A 151 -1.92 8.15 27.96
CA SER A 151 -3.29 8.18 27.42
C SER A 151 -3.27 8.09 25.88
N LYS A 152 -4.42 7.79 25.29
CA LYS A 152 -4.61 7.80 23.83
C LYS A 152 -5.73 8.76 23.47
N ILE A 153 -5.50 9.59 22.48
CA ILE A 153 -6.52 10.49 21.92
C ILE A 153 -6.77 10.14 20.45
N LYS A 154 -7.99 10.32 20.00
CA LYS A 154 -8.30 10.24 18.57
C LYS A 154 -7.86 11.53 17.88
N VAL A 155 -7.09 11.39 16.82
CA VAL A 155 -6.62 12.52 16.01
C VAL A 155 -7.02 12.32 14.55
N PRO A 156 -7.33 13.39 13.80
CA PRO A 156 -7.46 13.30 12.35
C PRO A 156 -6.09 12.98 11.75
N ILE A 157 -6.07 12.10 10.76
CA ILE A 157 -4.87 11.79 9.97
C ILE A 157 -5.04 12.36 8.55
N PRO A 158 -3.98 12.54 7.75
CA PRO A 158 -4.11 13.01 6.37
C PRO A 158 -5.10 12.19 5.54
N ALA A 159 -5.86 12.84 4.65
CA ALA A 159 -6.86 12.17 3.82
C ALA A 159 -6.23 11.13 2.87
N ALA A 160 -5.02 11.43 2.41
CA ALA A 160 -4.20 10.56 1.55
C ALA A 160 -3.52 9.41 2.30
N THR A 161 -3.71 9.26 3.62
CA THR A 161 -3.16 8.13 4.37
C THR A 161 -3.87 6.84 3.96
N PHE A 162 -3.11 5.83 3.57
CA PHE A 162 -3.59 4.48 3.31
C PHE A 162 -2.80 3.49 4.16
N PRO A 163 -3.45 2.45 4.71
CA PRO A 163 -2.77 1.34 5.36
C PRO A 163 -1.65 0.77 4.50
N LEU A 164 -0.44 0.74 5.07
CA LEU A 164 0.71 0.08 4.46
C LEU A 164 0.67 -1.42 4.74
N GLY A 165 1.02 -2.19 3.73
CA GLY A 165 1.13 -3.63 3.78
C GLY A 165 2.08 -4.13 2.70
N ARG A 166 1.86 -5.37 2.29
CA ARG A 166 2.61 -6.07 1.25
C ARG A 166 1.65 -6.57 0.19
N LEU A 167 2.09 -6.50 -1.05
CA LEU A 167 1.54 -7.29 -2.14
C LEU A 167 2.54 -8.37 -2.49
N VAL A 168 2.10 -9.61 -2.32
CA VAL A 168 2.86 -10.82 -2.67
C VAL A 168 2.39 -11.25 -4.04
N MET A 169 3.34 -11.53 -4.93
CA MET A 169 3.08 -12.01 -6.28
C MET A 169 3.77 -13.35 -6.46
N ILE A 170 3.03 -14.32 -6.99
CA ILE A 170 3.54 -15.64 -7.33
C ILE A 170 3.09 -16.03 -8.74
N PRO A 171 3.80 -16.94 -9.43
CA PRO A 171 3.35 -17.43 -10.73
C PRO A 171 2.02 -18.18 -10.58
N ARG A 172 1.13 -17.98 -11.54
CA ARG A 172 -0.12 -18.74 -11.65
C ARG A 172 0.20 -20.20 -11.99
N PRO A 173 -0.28 -21.18 -11.21
CA PRO A 173 -0.09 -22.58 -11.52
C PRO A 173 -0.89 -22.98 -12.78
N PRO A 174 -0.45 -24.01 -13.53
CA PRO A 174 -1.24 -24.56 -14.61
C PRO A 174 -2.62 -25.02 -14.11
N GLN A 175 -3.68 -24.73 -14.88
CA GLN A 175 -5.06 -24.97 -14.44
C GLN A 175 -5.37 -26.42 -14.05
N GLN A 176 -4.63 -27.36 -14.64
CA GLN A 176 -4.76 -28.80 -14.42
C GLN A 176 -4.23 -29.29 -13.06
N ASP A 177 -3.41 -28.49 -12.38
CA ASP A 177 -2.78 -28.84 -11.10
C ASP A 177 -3.64 -28.40 -9.89
N ASP A 178 -4.80 -27.80 -10.17
CA ASP A 178 -5.70 -27.18 -9.19
C ASP A 178 -6.92 -28.05 -8.94
N ILE A 179 -7.28 -28.25 -7.66
CA ILE A 179 -8.57 -28.85 -7.30
C ILE A 179 -9.62 -27.74 -7.17
N ASP A 180 -10.64 -27.79 -8.03
CA ASP A 180 -11.71 -26.79 -8.08
C ASP A 180 -12.87 -27.15 -7.15
N PHE A 181 -13.06 -26.38 -6.08
CA PHE A 181 -14.17 -26.51 -5.14
C PHE A 181 -15.27 -25.48 -5.36
N ARG A 182 -15.21 -24.71 -6.46
CA ARG A 182 -16.23 -23.73 -6.81
C ARG A 182 -17.55 -24.43 -7.15
N GLU A 183 -18.46 -24.38 -6.20
CA GLU A 183 -19.83 -24.89 -6.30
C GLU A 183 -20.83 -23.73 -6.05
N GLY A 184 -22.13 -23.96 -6.32
CA GLY A 184 -23.19 -22.98 -6.03
C GLY A 184 -23.39 -21.88 -7.09
N ARG A 185 -24.55 -21.19 -7.03
CA ARG A 185 -24.85 -20.01 -7.87
C ARG A 185 -24.48 -18.69 -7.20
N ASP A 186 -24.46 -18.67 -5.87
CA ASP A 186 -24.18 -17.48 -5.06
C ASP A 186 -22.83 -17.67 -4.35
N PRO A 187 -21.76 -17.01 -4.80
CA PRO A 187 -20.43 -17.16 -4.24
C PRO A 187 -20.43 -16.70 -2.78
N ASP A 188 -20.07 -17.61 -1.86
CA ASP A 188 -19.74 -17.36 -0.45
C ASP A 188 -20.83 -16.70 0.46
N LEU A 189 -21.95 -16.25 -0.12
CA LEU A 189 -23.11 -15.68 0.61
C LEU A 189 -23.93 -16.75 1.34
N THR A 190 -24.17 -17.90 0.70
CA THR A 190 -25.00 -18.98 1.25
C THR A 190 -24.19 -20.24 1.55
N GLU A 191 -23.06 -20.42 0.88
CA GLU A 191 -22.19 -21.59 0.98
C GLU A 191 -20.75 -21.14 1.12
N LYS A 192 -20.30 -20.99 2.37
CA LYS A 192 -18.97 -20.47 2.68
C LYS A 192 -17.88 -21.47 2.34
N GLN A 193 -17.27 -21.33 1.18
CA GLN A 193 -16.33 -22.33 0.67
C GLN A 193 -15.01 -22.33 1.45
N TYR A 194 -14.57 -21.20 1.99
CA TYR A 194 -13.39 -21.11 2.85
C TYR A 194 -13.50 -21.92 4.16
N HIS A 195 -14.69 -22.39 4.54
CA HIS A 195 -14.88 -23.30 5.68
C HIS A 195 -14.70 -24.78 5.34
N MET A 196 -14.42 -25.15 4.09
CA MET A 196 -14.25 -26.54 3.66
C MET A 196 -12.88 -27.14 4.06
N ILE A 197 -12.40 -26.84 5.27
CA ILE A 197 -11.03 -27.17 5.75
C ILE A 197 -10.70 -28.65 5.56
N ASP A 198 -11.62 -29.56 5.89
CA ASP A 198 -11.38 -30.99 5.75
C ASP A 198 -11.19 -31.42 4.28
N ARG A 199 -11.88 -30.76 3.33
CA ARG A 199 -11.70 -30.98 1.89
C ARG A 199 -10.33 -30.45 1.44
N PHE A 200 -9.90 -29.30 1.97
CA PHE A 200 -8.59 -28.71 1.65
C PHE A 200 -7.46 -29.62 2.12
N ARG A 201 -7.52 -30.08 3.38
CA ARG A 201 -6.56 -31.04 3.94
C ARG A 201 -6.51 -32.33 3.13
N ALA A 202 -7.66 -32.87 2.74
CA ALA A 202 -7.73 -34.07 1.92
C ALA A 202 -7.14 -33.86 0.52
N ALA A 203 -7.36 -32.69 -0.10
CA ALA A 203 -6.79 -32.32 -1.39
C ALA A 203 -5.25 -32.25 -1.32
N PHE A 204 -4.71 -31.51 -0.35
CA PHE A 204 -3.25 -31.38 -0.18
C PHE A 204 -2.59 -32.71 0.19
N ALA A 205 -3.24 -33.53 1.03
CA ALA A 205 -2.75 -34.88 1.35
C ALA A 205 -2.73 -35.82 0.12
N GLN A 206 -3.54 -35.54 -0.90
CA GLN A 206 -3.53 -36.26 -2.18
C GLN A 206 -2.52 -35.66 -3.19
N GLY A 207 -1.76 -34.64 -2.81
CA GLY A 207 -0.73 -34.02 -3.63
C GLY A 207 -1.21 -32.87 -4.50
N ALA A 208 -2.40 -32.30 -4.25
CA ALA A 208 -2.81 -31.07 -4.89
C ALA A 208 -1.80 -29.95 -4.59
N GLN A 209 -1.41 -29.16 -5.59
CA GLN A 209 -0.53 -28.01 -5.37
C GLN A 209 -1.31 -26.78 -4.94
N SER A 210 -2.52 -26.64 -5.47
CA SER A 210 -3.43 -25.55 -5.14
C SER A 210 -4.90 -25.99 -5.16
N ILE A 211 -5.75 -25.15 -4.59
CA ILE A 211 -7.21 -25.32 -4.54
C ILE A 211 -7.90 -24.03 -4.98
N ARG A 212 -9.09 -24.12 -5.57
CA ARG A 212 -9.89 -22.93 -5.95
C ARG A 212 -11.23 -22.88 -5.26
N ILE A 213 -11.60 -21.70 -4.81
CA ILE A 213 -12.92 -21.41 -4.23
C ILE A 213 -13.48 -20.11 -4.82
N ASN A 214 -14.78 -19.93 -4.65
CA ASN A 214 -15.45 -18.65 -4.76
C ASN A 214 -15.34 -17.95 -3.41
N ASP A 215 -14.95 -16.68 -3.43
CA ASP A 215 -14.84 -15.83 -2.26
C ASP A 215 -15.48 -14.46 -2.56
N PHE A 216 -15.66 -13.62 -1.55
CA PHE A 216 -15.94 -12.20 -1.76
C PHE A 216 -15.03 -11.32 -0.90
N CYS A 217 -14.62 -10.20 -1.49
CA CYS A 217 -14.07 -9.10 -0.74
C CYS A 217 -15.17 -8.07 -0.42
N GLN A 218 -14.95 -7.24 0.61
CA GLN A 218 -15.89 -6.20 1.02
C GLN A 218 -15.41 -4.83 0.56
N SER A 219 -16.27 -4.14 -0.17
CA SER A 219 -16.06 -2.77 -0.62
C SER A 219 -17.12 -1.85 -0.01
N PRO A 220 -16.77 -0.73 0.64
CA PRO A 220 -17.72 0.30 1.03
C PRO A 220 -18.51 0.91 -0.15
N TYR A 221 -18.02 0.77 -1.40
CA TYR A 221 -18.72 1.28 -2.58
C TYR A 221 -19.59 0.22 -3.28
N MET A 222 -19.11 -1.02 -3.35
CA MET A 222 -19.78 -2.10 -4.09
C MET A 222 -20.51 -3.12 -3.21
N GLY A 223 -20.28 -3.13 -1.90
CA GLY A 223 -20.74 -4.19 -1.00
C GLY A 223 -19.88 -5.44 -1.14
N ASN A 224 -20.51 -6.62 -1.26
CA ASN A 224 -19.79 -7.87 -1.47
C ASN A 224 -19.44 -8.04 -2.95
N VAL A 225 -18.15 -8.15 -3.26
CA VAL A 225 -17.64 -8.35 -4.61
C VAL A 225 -17.05 -9.75 -4.72
N GLY A 226 -17.74 -10.62 -5.45
CA GLY A 226 -17.31 -12.00 -5.65
C GLY A 226 -16.08 -12.11 -6.56
N HIS A 227 -15.15 -13.00 -6.23
CA HIS A 227 -13.99 -13.32 -7.04
C HIS A 227 -13.55 -14.79 -6.84
N THR A 228 -12.67 -15.27 -7.72
CA THR A 228 -11.97 -16.54 -7.49
C THR A 228 -10.86 -16.32 -6.47
N SER A 229 -10.74 -17.22 -5.50
CA SER A 229 -9.58 -17.31 -4.62
C SER A 229 -8.86 -18.63 -4.86
N ILE A 230 -7.53 -18.57 -4.98
CA ILE A 230 -6.65 -19.71 -5.22
C ILE A 230 -5.74 -19.89 -4.02
N GLY A 231 -5.83 -21.05 -3.37
CA GLY A 231 -5.17 -21.37 -2.11
C GLY A 231 -4.01 -22.33 -2.28
N PHE A 232 -2.92 -22.10 -1.56
CA PHE A 232 -1.71 -22.94 -1.59
C PHE A 232 -1.37 -23.51 -0.21
N HIS A 233 -0.83 -24.73 -0.19
CA HIS A 233 -0.23 -25.31 1.00
C HIS A 233 1.14 -24.67 1.30
N SER A 234 1.58 -24.73 2.57
CA SER A 234 2.87 -24.17 3.01
C SER A 234 4.07 -24.74 2.24
N ASP A 235 4.05 -26.03 1.91
CA ASP A 235 5.14 -26.68 1.16
C ASP A 235 5.25 -26.15 -0.28
N THR A 236 4.12 -25.85 -0.92
CA THR A 236 4.10 -25.24 -2.25
C THR A 236 4.67 -23.82 -2.19
N MET A 237 4.21 -23.02 -1.22
CA MET A 237 4.74 -21.66 -1.02
C MET A 237 6.23 -21.66 -0.71
N LYS A 238 6.70 -22.60 0.10
CA LYS A 238 8.12 -22.79 0.37
C LYS A 238 8.88 -23.13 -0.91
N SER A 239 8.38 -24.05 -1.72
CA SER A 239 9.03 -24.43 -2.99
C SER A 239 9.14 -23.25 -3.95
N LEU A 240 8.09 -22.43 -4.06
CA LEU A 240 8.10 -21.20 -4.85
C LEU A 240 9.12 -20.19 -4.31
N SER A 241 9.17 -20.02 -2.99
CA SER A 241 10.12 -19.11 -2.33
C SER A 241 11.57 -19.56 -2.53
N ASP A 242 11.86 -20.84 -2.33
CA ASP A 242 13.20 -21.44 -2.52
C ASP A 242 13.65 -21.34 -3.99
N ALA A 243 12.71 -21.34 -4.94
CA ALA A 243 12.95 -21.13 -6.36
C ALA A 243 13.10 -19.64 -6.78
N GLY A 244 12.91 -18.69 -5.86
CA GLY A 244 12.94 -17.25 -6.17
C GLY A 244 11.73 -16.75 -6.96
N LEU A 245 10.61 -17.50 -6.94
CA LEU A 245 9.38 -17.20 -7.67
C LEU A 245 8.34 -16.47 -6.81
N VAL A 246 8.72 -16.00 -5.63
CA VAL A 246 7.89 -15.13 -4.78
C VAL A 246 8.45 -13.72 -4.83
N ARG A 247 7.61 -12.75 -5.19
CA ARG A 247 7.95 -11.33 -5.18
C ARG A 247 7.10 -10.62 -4.14
N ILE A 248 7.72 -9.75 -3.35
CA ILE A 248 7.04 -8.99 -2.29
C ILE A 248 7.33 -7.52 -2.52
N ILE A 249 6.28 -6.70 -2.61
CA ILE A 249 6.39 -5.26 -2.82
C ILE A 249 5.58 -4.50 -1.76
N PRO A 250 5.91 -3.24 -1.46
CA PRO A 250 5.08 -2.40 -0.61
C PRO A 250 3.75 -2.20 -1.32
N ALA A 251 2.66 -2.25 -0.57
CA ALA A 251 1.33 -2.03 -1.11
C ALA A 251 0.47 -1.28 -0.10
N THR A 252 -0.54 -0.60 -0.63
CA THR A 252 -1.53 0.11 0.17
C THR A 252 -2.90 -0.54 0.03
N HIS A 253 -3.77 -0.38 1.03
CA HIS A 253 -5.18 -0.73 0.84
C HIS A 253 -5.75 0.07 -0.34
N ARG A 254 -6.38 -0.65 -1.28
CA ARG A 254 -7.10 -0.10 -2.43
C ARG A 254 -8.51 -0.63 -2.41
N ASP A 255 -9.42 0.07 -3.08
CA ASP A 255 -10.81 -0.32 -3.18
C ASP A 255 -11.34 -0.02 -4.58
N PHE A 256 -12.42 -0.69 -4.95
CA PHE A 256 -13.06 -0.47 -6.24
C PHE A 256 -13.54 0.97 -6.36
N ALA A 257 -13.44 1.50 -7.58
CA ALA A 257 -14.15 2.73 -7.92
C ALA A 257 -15.66 2.54 -7.70
N GLY A 258 -16.41 3.64 -7.51
CA GLY A 258 -17.88 3.57 -7.38
C GLY A 258 -18.64 3.03 -8.61
N SER A 259 -17.93 2.58 -9.65
CA SER A 259 -18.46 1.98 -10.87
C SER A 259 -17.69 0.71 -11.20
N TRP A 260 -18.38 -0.32 -11.69
CA TRP A 260 -17.76 -1.54 -12.20
C TRP A 260 -16.81 -1.23 -13.35
N SER A 261 -15.57 -1.71 -13.21
CA SER A 261 -14.60 -1.75 -14.31
C SER A 261 -15.16 -2.52 -15.49
N LYS A 262 -14.76 -2.10 -16.69
CA LYS A 262 -14.99 -2.86 -17.93
C LYS A 262 -13.69 -3.36 -18.56
N TYR A 263 -12.54 -2.96 -18.02
CA TYR A 263 -11.24 -3.18 -18.64
C TYR A 263 -10.26 -3.81 -17.63
N PRO A 264 -9.43 -4.77 -18.06
CA PRO A 264 -8.42 -5.39 -17.19
C PRO A 264 -7.51 -4.37 -16.48
N ASP A 265 -7.15 -3.29 -17.19
CA ASP A 265 -6.28 -2.22 -16.69
C ASP A 265 -6.82 -1.54 -15.43
N ASP A 266 -8.14 -1.49 -15.25
CA ASP A 266 -8.78 -0.88 -14.08
C ASP A 266 -8.57 -1.72 -12.79
N PHE A 267 -8.17 -2.99 -12.93
CA PHE A 267 -7.81 -3.86 -11.79
C PHE A 267 -6.32 -3.78 -11.43
N LEU A 268 -5.52 -3.04 -12.20
CA LEU A 268 -4.13 -2.78 -11.87
C LEU A 268 -4.06 -1.64 -10.86
N THR A 269 -3.26 -1.82 -9.82
CA THR A 269 -3.08 -0.81 -8.77
C THR A 269 -1.83 0.03 -9.01
N GLU A 270 -1.82 1.26 -8.48
CA GLU A 270 -0.64 2.13 -8.61
C GLU A 270 0.61 1.50 -7.99
N ASP A 271 0.49 0.76 -6.89
CA ASP A 271 1.63 0.13 -6.22
C ASP A 271 2.27 -0.96 -7.11
N PHE A 272 1.43 -1.78 -7.76
CA PHE A 272 1.88 -2.76 -8.76
C PHE A 272 2.51 -2.09 -9.99
N LEU A 273 1.87 -1.04 -10.52
CA LEU A 273 2.36 -0.32 -11.68
C LEU A 273 3.70 0.38 -11.42
N GLN A 274 3.88 0.97 -10.24
CA GLN A 274 5.15 1.60 -9.82
C GLN A 274 6.27 0.57 -9.69
N TRP A 275 5.98 -0.60 -9.10
CA TRP A 275 6.96 -1.69 -9.06
C TRP A 275 7.35 -2.15 -10.46
N HIS A 276 6.37 -2.44 -11.32
CA HIS A 276 6.63 -2.90 -12.69
C HIS A 276 7.42 -1.86 -13.48
N PHE A 277 7.10 -0.57 -13.30
CA PHE A 277 7.84 0.52 -13.88
C PHE A 277 9.30 0.51 -13.43
N GLY A 278 9.56 0.36 -12.12
CA GLY A 278 10.91 0.25 -11.57
C GLY A 278 11.70 -0.93 -12.17
N GLU A 279 11.08 -2.10 -12.33
CA GLU A 279 11.71 -3.26 -12.97
C GLU A 279 12.02 -3.01 -14.46
N THR A 280 11.12 -2.31 -15.17
CA THR A 280 11.28 -1.95 -16.59
C THR A 280 12.45 -0.98 -16.78
N VAL A 281 12.50 0.07 -15.96
CA VAL A 281 13.58 1.06 -15.98
C VAL A 281 14.92 0.41 -15.61
N ARG A 282 14.93 -0.51 -14.64
CA ARG A 282 16.15 -1.27 -14.30
C ARG A 282 16.62 -2.11 -15.47
N ALA A 283 15.72 -2.81 -16.15
CA ALA A 283 16.07 -3.59 -17.34
C ALA A 283 16.69 -2.72 -18.44
N LEU A 284 16.07 -1.57 -18.75
CA LEU A 284 16.62 -0.59 -19.70
C LEU A 284 18.02 -0.12 -19.31
N ALA A 285 18.23 0.24 -18.04
CA ALA A 285 19.53 0.71 -17.55
C ALA A 285 20.63 -0.36 -17.59
N LEU A 286 20.25 -1.63 -17.49
CA LEU A 286 21.17 -2.76 -17.61
C LEU A 286 21.36 -3.23 -19.06
N GLY A 287 20.79 -2.51 -20.04
CA GLY A 287 20.88 -2.87 -21.46
C GLY A 287 20.14 -4.17 -21.79
N GLN A 288 19.16 -4.57 -20.98
CA GLN A 288 18.32 -5.73 -21.26
C GLN A 288 17.27 -5.36 -22.31
N GLU A 289 16.83 -6.37 -23.06
CA GLU A 289 15.74 -6.19 -24.01
C GLU A 289 14.44 -5.88 -23.27
N VAL A 290 13.75 -4.82 -23.69
CA VAL A 290 12.44 -4.40 -23.20
C VAL A 290 11.57 -4.14 -24.43
N PRO A 291 10.46 -4.88 -24.63
CA PRO A 291 9.58 -4.67 -25.77
C PRO A 291 8.97 -3.26 -25.78
N ALA A 292 8.78 -2.70 -26.97
CA ALA A 292 8.26 -1.34 -27.13
C ALA A 292 6.88 -1.18 -26.48
N GLU A 293 6.01 -2.19 -26.54
CA GLU A 293 4.70 -2.17 -25.89
C GLU A 293 4.77 -2.04 -24.36
N VAL A 294 5.84 -2.54 -23.72
CA VAL A 294 6.05 -2.41 -22.28
C VAL A 294 6.44 -0.98 -21.92
N ILE A 295 7.30 -0.38 -22.75
CA ILE A 295 7.69 1.02 -22.62
C ILE A 295 6.47 1.92 -22.81
N ASP A 296 5.66 1.65 -23.83
CA ASP A 296 4.43 2.39 -24.13
C ASP A 296 3.42 2.32 -22.98
N ALA A 297 3.27 1.15 -22.35
CA ALA A 297 2.42 0.97 -21.16
C ALA A 297 2.85 1.86 -19.96
N HIS A 298 4.11 2.27 -19.90
CA HIS A 298 4.67 3.14 -18.86
C HIS A 298 4.95 4.58 -19.31
N GLN A 299 4.53 4.96 -20.52
CA GLN A 299 4.89 6.26 -21.11
C GLN A 299 4.54 7.45 -20.22
N VAL A 300 3.33 7.45 -19.63
CA VAL A 300 2.90 8.54 -18.73
C VAL A 300 3.83 8.67 -17.52
N ARG A 301 4.29 7.55 -16.96
CA ARG A 301 5.21 7.55 -15.80
C ARG A 301 6.60 8.01 -16.21
N LEU A 302 7.10 7.57 -17.37
CA LEU A 302 8.35 8.07 -17.95
C LEU A 302 8.30 9.59 -18.14
N ASP A 303 7.25 10.09 -18.78
CA ASP A 303 7.09 11.54 -19.04
C ASP A 303 7.04 12.35 -17.75
N GLN A 304 6.32 11.86 -16.73
CA GLN A 304 6.27 12.52 -15.42
C GLN A 304 7.63 12.62 -14.76
N VAL A 305 8.42 11.54 -14.76
CA VAL A 305 9.77 11.55 -14.17
C VAL A 305 10.68 12.49 -14.97
N LEU A 306 10.69 12.37 -16.29
CA LEU A 306 11.55 13.17 -17.17
C LEU A 306 11.17 14.66 -17.23
N ALA A 307 9.90 15.01 -16.98
CA ALA A 307 9.47 16.41 -16.91
C ALA A 307 9.97 17.14 -15.65
N THR A 308 10.28 16.39 -14.58
CA THR A 308 10.66 16.95 -13.27
C THR A 308 12.16 16.97 -13.00
N ALA A 309 12.97 16.34 -13.86
CA ALA A 309 14.41 16.17 -13.68
C ALA A 309 15.19 16.62 -14.94
N GLN A 310 16.39 17.17 -14.76
CA GLN A 310 17.25 17.63 -15.85
C GLN A 310 18.35 16.61 -16.14
N GLY A 311 18.40 16.07 -17.36
CA GLY A 311 19.57 15.38 -17.95
C GLY A 311 20.35 14.46 -16.99
N GLU A 312 21.39 15.00 -16.36
CA GLU A 312 22.31 14.29 -15.46
C GLU A 312 21.78 14.03 -14.04
N ASP A 313 20.58 14.50 -13.72
CA ASP A 313 19.95 14.25 -12.43
C ASP A 313 19.74 12.74 -12.21
N PRO A 314 19.99 12.23 -10.98
CA PRO A 314 19.75 10.84 -10.64
C PRO A 314 18.32 10.41 -10.95
N PHE A 315 18.16 9.25 -11.60
CA PHE A 315 16.85 8.67 -11.82
C PHE A 315 16.36 8.01 -10.53
N LEU A 316 15.24 8.51 -10.00
CA LEU A 316 14.64 8.02 -8.77
C LEU A 316 13.47 7.09 -9.07
N ILE A 317 13.48 5.90 -8.46
CA ILE A 317 12.36 4.96 -8.48
C ILE A 317 11.81 4.74 -7.08
N THR A 318 10.55 4.33 -7.00
CA THR A 318 9.96 3.86 -5.74
C THR A 318 10.32 2.39 -5.54
N VAL A 319 10.90 2.05 -4.39
CA VAL A 319 11.23 0.66 -4.01
C VAL A 319 10.70 0.35 -2.61
N GLY A 320 10.56 -0.95 -2.32
CA GLY A 320 10.16 -1.43 -1.00
C GLY A 320 11.31 -1.53 -0.03
N LEU A 321 11.18 -0.88 1.12
CA LEU A 321 11.95 -1.20 2.31
C LEU A 321 11.18 -2.25 3.12
N ASP A 322 11.53 -3.53 2.95
CA ASP A 322 10.88 -4.63 3.64
C ASP A 322 11.50 -4.88 5.03
N SER A 323 10.69 -4.87 6.08
CA SER A 323 11.10 -5.15 7.46
C SER A 323 11.84 -6.49 7.64
N LEU A 324 11.60 -7.45 6.74
CA LEU A 324 12.23 -8.77 6.76
C LEU A 324 13.70 -8.75 6.32
N ASN A 325 14.09 -7.78 5.50
CA ASN A 325 15.41 -7.69 4.89
C ASN A 325 16.24 -6.51 5.42
N LEU A 326 16.03 -6.16 6.70
CA LEU A 326 16.70 -5.03 7.35
C LEU A 326 17.95 -5.50 8.12
N PRO A 327 19.01 -4.67 8.21
CA PRO A 327 20.22 -4.97 8.98
C PRO A 327 19.94 -5.06 10.49
N GLN A 328 20.76 -5.82 11.23
CA GLN A 328 20.61 -5.99 12.68
C GLN A 328 20.49 -4.64 13.41
N PRO A 329 19.67 -4.56 14.46
CA PRO A 329 19.43 -3.31 15.18
C PRO A 329 20.73 -2.77 15.77
N ALA A 330 20.91 -1.46 15.66
CA ALA A 330 22.00 -0.76 16.32
C ALA A 330 21.75 -0.68 17.83
N ALA A 331 22.82 -0.65 18.63
CA ALA A 331 22.71 -0.48 20.08
C ALA A 331 22.53 1.00 20.44
N GLY A 332 21.75 1.28 21.50
CA GLY A 332 21.61 2.63 22.05
C GLY A 332 20.71 3.57 21.25
N LEU A 333 19.72 3.03 20.52
CA LEU A 333 18.74 3.82 19.78
C LEU A 333 17.80 4.59 20.71
N ASN A 334 17.28 5.71 20.22
CA ASN A 334 16.33 6.54 20.95
C ASN A 334 14.89 6.06 20.76
N ASP A 335 14.34 5.39 21.78
CA ASP A 335 12.96 4.86 21.78
C ASP A 335 11.89 5.91 21.49
N ALA A 336 12.08 7.15 21.97
CA ALA A 336 11.12 8.23 21.72
C ALA A 336 11.08 8.63 20.25
N ARG A 337 12.26 8.63 19.60
CA ARG A 337 12.38 8.92 18.18
C ARG A 337 11.85 7.77 17.32
N ILE A 338 12.10 6.52 17.73
CA ILE A 338 11.51 5.34 17.08
C ILE A 338 9.98 5.42 17.12
N ALA A 339 9.39 5.76 18.27
CA ALA A 339 7.94 5.91 18.41
C ALA A 339 7.37 7.05 17.55
N GLU A 340 8.10 8.16 17.42
CA GLU A 340 7.74 9.27 16.53
C GLU A 340 7.77 8.85 15.06
N LEU A 341 8.88 8.30 14.59
CA LEU A 341 9.03 7.80 13.21
C LEU A 341 8.00 6.73 12.86
N THR A 342 7.70 5.87 13.81
CA THR A 342 6.67 4.84 13.70
C THR A 342 5.31 5.46 13.37
N TRP A 343 4.92 6.51 14.10
CA TRP A 343 3.69 7.25 13.85
C TRP A 343 3.72 7.97 12.49
N GLU A 344 4.85 8.56 12.13
CA GLU A 344 5.02 9.25 10.85
C GLU A 344 4.91 8.29 9.65
N ILE A 345 5.46 7.08 9.76
CA ILE A 345 5.32 6.02 8.75
C ILE A 345 3.85 5.60 8.62
N GLU A 346 3.17 5.34 9.74
CA GLU A 346 1.75 4.94 9.74
C GLU A 346 0.86 5.99 9.07
N THR A 347 1.10 7.26 9.38
CA THR A 347 0.28 8.36 8.87
C THR A 347 0.73 8.88 7.51
N ASN A 348 1.79 8.30 6.92
CA ASN A 348 2.43 8.78 5.70
C ASN A 348 2.83 10.27 5.78
N SER A 349 3.24 10.71 6.98
CA SER A 349 3.72 12.09 7.22
C SER A 349 5.24 12.17 7.35
N TRP A 350 5.92 11.03 7.29
CA TRP A 350 7.37 10.96 7.38
C TRP A 350 8.01 11.66 6.18
N GLN A 351 9.06 12.44 6.46
CA GLN A 351 9.93 13.00 5.44
C GLN A 351 11.21 12.18 5.35
N GLN A 352 11.57 11.79 4.13
CA GLN A 352 12.72 10.96 3.86
C GLN A 352 14.03 11.68 4.24
N GLY A 353 14.52 11.40 5.45
CA GLY A 353 15.75 11.99 5.99
C GLY A 353 17.05 11.26 5.60
N GLY A 354 16.95 10.15 4.85
CA GLY A 354 18.09 9.33 4.42
C GLY A 354 18.09 9.05 2.92
N SER A 355 19.24 8.65 2.40
CA SER A 355 19.39 8.27 0.99
C SER A 355 19.25 6.76 0.82
N PHE A 356 18.55 6.35 -0.23
CA PHE A 356 18.41 4.95 -0.62
C PHE A 356 18.99 4.76 -2.02
N SER A 357 19.65 3.63 -2.23
CA SER A 357 20.08 3.23 -3.56
C SER A 357 19.77 1.76 -3.81
N VAL A 358 19.38 1.44 -5.04
CA VAL A 358 19.12 0.07 -5.45
C VAL A 358 20.17 -0.34 -6.48
N ASN A 359 20.83 -1.48 -6.24
CA ASN A 359 21.82 -2.00 -7.17
C ASN A 359 21.18 -2.80 -8.31
N SER A 360 21.99 -3.19 -9.29
CA SER A 360 21.58 -3.98 -10.45
C SER A 360 20.91 -5.32 -10.11
N LEU A 361 21.19 -5.87 -8.92
CA LEU A 361 20.59 -7.12 -8.41
C LEU A 361 19.30 -6.89 -7.60
N GLY A 362 18.82 -5.65 -7.52
CA GLY A 362 17.65 -5.28 -6.71
C GLY A 362 17.92 -5.14 -5.21
N GLY A 363 19.18 -5.23 -4.79
CA GLY A 363 19.58 -5.02 -3.40
C GLY A 363 19.46 -3.55 -3.01
N LEU A 364 18.61 -3.27 -2.02
CA LEU A 364 18.40 -1.94 -1.46
C LEU A 364 19.47 -1.62 -0.40
N HIS A 365 20.18 -0.53 -0.59
CA HIS A 365 21.13 0.04 0.36
C HIS A 365 20.52 1.30 0.97
N TYR A 366 20.67 1.45 2.28
CA TYR A 366 20.20 2.61 3.03
C TYR A 366 21.36 3.28 3.75
N CYS A 367 21.43 4.60 3.64
CA CYS A 367 22.30 5.44 4.44
C CYS A 367 21.44 6.55 5.07
N GLY A 368 21.15 6.42 6.36
CA GLY A 368 20.35 7.39 7.10
C GLY A 368 20.23 7.06 8.58
N GLU A 369 19.21 7.62 9.22
CA GLU A 369 18.89 7.45 10.65
C GLU A 369 18.59 5.97 10.98
N PRO A 370 19.33 5.32 11.91
CA PRO A 370 19.10 3.92 12.26
C PRO A 370 17.78 3.70 13.04
N GLU A 371 17.27 4.73 13.72
CA GLU A 371 15.94 4.72 14.35
C GLU A 371 14.82 4.51 13.33
N PHE A 372 14.98 4.98 12.08
CA PHE A 372 14.01 4.73 11.01
C PHE A 372 13.94 3.25 10.63
N ILE A 373 15.09 2.59 10.49
CA ILE A 373 15.15 1.14 10.22
C ILE A 373 14.48 0.37 11.35
N GLU A 374 14.71 0.76 12.60
CA GLU A 374 14.09 0.12 13.74
C GLU A 374 12.57 0.36 13.80
N ALA A 375 12.09 1.57 13.47
CA ALA A 375 10.66 1.85 13.37
C ALA A 375 9.96 0.95 12.33
N VAL A 376 10.57 0.80 11.13
CA VAL A 376 10.05 -0.09 10.08
C VAL A 376 10.06 -1.55 10.55
N ARG A 377 11.14 -1.99 11.22
CA ARG A 377 11.26 -3.33 11.79
C ARG A 377 10.17 -3.63 12.81
N GLN A 378 9.95 -2.74 13.79
CA GLN A 378 8.99 -2.96 14.87
C GLN A 378 7.55 -3.04 14.37
N LYS A 379 7.20 -2.25 13.34
CA LYS A 379 5.89 -2.34 12.70
C LYS A 379 5.73 -3.58 11.83
N GLY A 380 6.82 -4.05 11.26
CA GLY A 380 6.78 -5.18 10.34
C GLY A 380 6.12 -4.82 9.01
N TYR A 381 6.15 -3.56 8.58
CA TYR A 381 5.60 -3.11 7.30
C TYR A 381 6.63 -3.18 6.18
N CYS A 382 6.14 -3.16 4.94
CA CYS A 382 6.95 -2.81 3.78
C CYS A 382 6.68 -1.34 3.44
N VAL A 383 7.71 -0.50 3.52
CA VAL A 383 7.56 0.96 3.39
C VAL A 383 8.08 1.40 2.02
N PRO A 384 7.30 2.13 1.21
CA PRO A 384 7.78 2.65 -0.07
C PRO A 384 8.78 3.80 0.17
N VAL A 385 9.97 3.70 -0.41
CA VAL A 385 11.02 4.72 -0.33
C VAL A 385 11.45 5.13 -1.74
N LYS A 386 11.87 6.38 -1.93
CA LYS A 386 12.53 6.80 -3.18
C LYS A 386 13.99 6.41 -3.15
N ALA A 387 14.47 5.71 -4.17
CA ALA A 387 15.83 5.25 -4.27
C ALA A 387 16.47 5.66 -5.59
N THR A 388 17.75 6.02 -5.52
CA THR A 388 18.61 6.19 -6.69
C THR A 388 18.95 4.82 -7.28
N MET A 389 18.78 4.66 -8.58
CA MET A 389 19.16 3.42 -9.25
C MET A 389 20.65 3.40 -9.62
N LEU A 390 21.28 2.25 -9.43
CA LEU A 390 22.66 1.99 -9.84
C LEU A 390 22.72 0.96 -10.96
N ASP A 391 23.61 1.16 -11.93
CA ASP A 391 23.85 0.23 -13.03
C ASP A 391 24.71 -0.99 -12.59
N GLY A 392 25.08 -1.84 -13.56
CA GLY A 392 25.92 -3.02 -13.33
C GLY A 392 27.32 -2.71 -12.79
N ASP A 393 27.83 -1.51 -13.06
CA ASP A 393 29.14 -1.01 -12.60
C ASP A 393 29.02 -0.23 -11.26
N GLY A 394 27.81 -0.11 -10.71
CA GLY A 394 27.53 0.65 -9.49
C GLY A 394 27.46 2.17 -9.69
N ARG A 395 27.39 2.65 -10.94
CA ARG A 395 27.23 4.08 -11.24
C ARG A 395 25.77 4.48 -11.13
N THR A 396 25.54 5.73 -10.76
CA THR A 396 24.18 6.29 -10.73
C THR A 396 23.60 6.36 -12.13
N VAL A 397 22.42 5.79 -12.30
CA VAL A 397 21.66 5.91 -13.54
C VAL A 397 20.99 7.28 -13.56
N THR A 398 21.19 8.03 -14.64
CA THR A 398 20.67 9.39 -14.81
C THR A 398 19.42 9.41 -15.69
N CYS A 399 18.69 10.52 -15.67
CA CYS A 399 17.52 10.71 -16.52
C CYS A 399 17.86 10.69 -18.02
N ALA A 400 19.03 11.21 -18.41
CA ALA A 400 19.53 11.17 -19.78
C ALA A 400 19.76 9.73 -20.26
N MET A 401 20.39 8.89 -19.43
CA MET A 401 20.61 7.48 -19.77
C MET A 401 19.30 6.72 -20.02
N ILE A 402 18.27 6.98 -19.20
CA ILE A 402 16.96 6.36 -19.37
C ILE A 402 16.26 6.88 -20.63
N ALA A 403 16.33 8.19 -20.91
CA ALA A 403 15.75 8.77 -22.11
C ALA A 403 16.37 8.17 -23.38
N ASP A 404 17.71 8.04 -23.42
CA ASP A 404 18.44 7.45 -24.55
C ASP A 404 18.10 5.97 -24.75
N ALA A 405 18.07 5.19 -23.65
CA ALA A 405 17.70 3.77 -23.71
C ALA A 405 16.26 3.57 -24.21
N THR A 406 15.34 4.43 -23.77
CA THR A 406 13.93 4.43 -24.20
C THR A 406 13.81 4.75 -25.69
N ALA A 407 14.57 5.73 -26.19
CA ALA A 407 14.57 6.10 -27.59
C ALA A 407 15.10 4.96 -28.48
N LEU A 408 16.21 4.34 -28.07
CA LEU A 408 16.83 3.22 -28.80
C LEU A 408 15.89 2.01 -28.89
N ALA A 409 15.21 1.65 -27.80
CA ALA A 409 14.28 0.53 -27.77
C ALA A 409 13.03 0.72 -28.65
N ARG A 410 12.73 1.97 -29.03
CA ARG A 410 11.62 2.32 -29.93
C ARG A 410 12.03 2.47 -31.38
N GLU A 411 13.32 2.44 -31.70
CA GLU A 411 13.74 2.48 -33.10
C GLU A 411 13.22 1.23 -33.81
N PRO A 412 12.47 1.37 -34.92
CA PRO A 412 12.03 0.22 -35.67
C PRO A 412 13.28 -0.53 -36.14
N ALA A 413 13.38 -1.82 -35.81
CA ALA A 413 14.48 -2.66 -36.26
C ALA A 413 14.64 -2.42 -37.76
N VAL A 414 15.77 -1.83 -38.15
CA VAL A 414 16.08 -1.59 -39.56
C VAL A 414 16.14 -2.98 -40.18
N VAL A 415 15.05 -3.36 -40.85
CA VAL A 415 15.00 -4.59 -41.64
C VAL A 415 16.04 -4.35 -42.72
N ASP A 416 17.21 -4.97 -42.55
CA ASP A 416 18.23 -4.99 -43.58
C ASP A 416 17.64 -5.78 -44.76
N LEU A 417 17.06 -5.03 -45.71
CA LEU A 417 16.49 -5.56 -46.94
C LEU A 417 17.60 -5.93 -47.95
N SER A 418 18.81 -6.24 -47.49
CA SER A 418 19.81 -6.92 -48.30
C SER A 418 19.44 -8.40 -48.47
N TYR A 419 18.42 -8.64 -49.30
CA TYR A 419 18.29 -9.94 -49.97
C TYR A 419 19.41 -10.09 -51.02
N PRO A 420 20.00 -11.30 -51.15
CA PRO A 420 21.10 -11.59 -52.07
C PRO A 420 20.75 -11.47 -53.56
#